data_AF-A0A381VQ51-F1
#
_entry.id   AF-A0A381VQ51-F1
#
_cell.length_a   1.000
_cell.length_b   1.000
_cell.length_c   1.000
_cell.angle_alpha   90.00
_cell.angle_beta   90.00
_cell.angle_gamma   90.00
#
_symmetry.space_group_name_H-M   'P 1'
#
loop_
_entity.id
_entity.type
_entity.pdbx_description
1 polymer ?
#
loop_
_entity_poly.entity_id
_entity_poly.type
_entity_poly.pdbx_seq_one_letter_code
_entity_poly.pdbx_strand_id
1 'polypeptide(L)'
;MLVSTDVLEHIEPVFLENVLRHMDGLFTKVAFFIIATSPAKKFLPDGRNAHLIVENPGWWKPLLEKYIGGKIVHHEFSEKTRTDKMGVVHPNNKYIVVIEK
;
A
#
# COMPACT_ATOMS: atom_id res chain seq x y z
N MET A 1 -10.03 -14.40 -4.89
CA MET A 1 -9.98 -13.09 -4.20
C MET A 1 -8.57 -12.91 -3.68
N LEU A 2 -7.99 -11.73 -3.83
CA LEU A 2 -6.68 -11.38 -3.28
C LEU A 2 -6.87 -10.35 -2.17
N VAL A 3 -6.17 -10.52 -1.06
CA VAL A 3 -6.16 -9.60 0.08
C VAL A 3 -4.72 -9.28 0.43
N SER A 4 -4.38 -8.01 0.52
CA SER A 4 -3.05 -7.56 0.96
C SER A 4 -3.16 -6.35 1.86
N THR A 5 -2.62 -6.43 3.07
CA THR A 5 -2.76 -5.39 4.09
C THR A 5 -1.43 -5.15 4.81
N ASP A 6 -0.93 -3.92 4.79
CA ASP A 6 0.37 -3.57 5.41
C ASP A 6 1.55 -4.34 4.77
N VAL A 7 1.62 -4.33 3.43
CA VAL A 7 2.55 -5.18 2.64
C VAL A 7 3.16 -4.41 1.46
N LEU A 8 2.35 -3.75 0.62
CA LEU A 8 2.81 -3.19 -0.65
C LEU A 8 3.88 -2.09 -0.47
N GLU A 9 3.77 -1.32 0.60
CA GLU A 9 4.70 -0.27 1.02
C GLU A 9 6.09 -0.80 1.42
N HIS A 10 6.21 -2.10 1.68
CA HIS A 10 7.48 -2.77 2.02
C HIS A 10 8.24 -3.27 0.80
N ILE A 11 7.65 -3.22 -0.40
CA ILE A 11 8.27 -3.70 -1.62
C ILE A 11 9.41 -2.75 -2.01
N GLU A 12 10.58 -3.30 -2.37
CA GLU A 12 11.65 -2.49 -2.96
C GLU A 12 11.13 -1.83 -4.26
N PRO A 13 11.23 -0.49 -4.42
CA PRO A 13 10.56 0.23 -5.51
C PRO A 13 10.84 -0.33 -6.91
N VAL A 14 12.05 -0.85 -7.14
CA VAL A 14 12.47 -1.46 -8.42
C VAL A 14 11.71 -2.73 -8.78
N PHE A 15 11.10 -3.42 -7.82
CA PHE A 15 10.31 -4.64 -8.03
C PHE A 15 8.80 -4.41 -8.00
N LEU A 16 8.34 -3.19 -7.67
CA LEU A 16 6.91 -2.93 -7.50
C LEU A 16 6.09 -3.28 -8.74
N GLU A 17 6.54 -2.86 -9.92
CA GLU A 17 5.85 -3.20 -11.18
C GLU A 17 5.70 -4.72 -11.35
N ASN A 18 6.79 -5.47 -11.17
CA ASN A 18 6.78 -6.92 -11.35
C ASN A 18 5.83 -7.60 -10.36
N VAL A 19 5.81 -7.12 -9.11
CA VAL A 19 4.90 -7.64 -8.08
C VAL A 19 3.44 -7.34 -8.43
N LEU A 20 3.11 -6.11 -8.84
CA LEU A 20 1.73 -5.74 -9.21
C LEU A 20 1.23 -6.56 -10.40
N ARG A 21 2.06 -6.76 -11.43
CA ARG A 21 1.73 -7.61 -12.58
C ARG A 21 1.53 -9.08 -12.18
N HIS A 22 2.36 -9.59 -11.28
CA HIS A 22 2.19 -10.95 -10.77
C HIS A 22 0.87 -11.06 -9.98
N MET A 23 0.61 -10.10 -9.09
CA MET A 23 -0.61 -10.06 -8.27
C MET A 23 -1.87 -10.04 -9.13
N ASP A 24 -1.86 -9.35 -10.28
CA ASP A 24 -2.96 -9.37 -11.25
C ASP A 24 -3.36 -10.80 -11.64
N GLY A 25 -2.39 -11.68 -11.91
CA GLY A 25 -2.64 -13.07 -12.26
C GLY A 25 -3.16 -13.96 -11.12
N LEU A 26 -3.11 -13.50 -9.87
CA LEU A 26 -3.48 -14.29 -8.69
C LEU A 26 -4.96 -14.18 -8.30
N PHE A 27 -5.74 -13.34 -8.96
CA PHE A 27 -7.17 -13.21 -8.68
C PHE A 27 -8.02 -13.05 -9.93
N THR A 28 -9.26 -13.53 -9.82
CA THR A 28 -10.24 -13.58 -10.93
C THR A 28 -11.51 -12.77 -10.67
N LYS A 29 -11.70 -12.21 -9.47
CA LYS A 29 -12.92 -11.47 -9.10
C LYS A 29 -12.61 -10.16 -8.40
N VAL A 30 -11.99 -10.23 -7.23
CA VAL A 30 -11.75 -9.06 -6.37
C VAL A 30 -10.33 -9.08 -5.81
N ALA A 31 -9.70 -7.90 -5.78
CA ALA A 31 -8.53 -7.62 -4.96
C ALA A 31 -8.83 -6.50 -3.95
N PHE A 32 -8.48 -6.71 -2.70
CA PHE A 32 -8.65 -5.78 -1.59
C PHE A 32 -7.30 -5.41 -1.01
N PHE A 33 -6.96 -4.13 -1.04
CA PHE A 33 -5.67 -3.61 -0.57
C PHE A 33 -5.85 -2.58 0.53
N ILE A 34 -5.01 -2.68 1.55
CA ILE A 34 -4.79 -1.63 2.55
C ILE A 34 -3.29 -1.34 2.58
N ILE A 35 -2.90 -0.18 2.10
CA ILE A 35 -1.49 0.24 1.97
C ILE A 35 -1.23 1.34 3.00
N ALA A 36 -0.21 1.19 3.86
CA ALA A 36 0.20 2.30 4.71
C ALA A 36 0.91 3.36 3.86
N THR A 37 0.54 4.63 4.06
CA THR A 37 1.14 5.78 3.38
C THR A 37 1.82 6.69 4.39
N SER A 38 2.35 6.10 5.46
CA SER A 38 3.06 6.79 6.54
C SER A 38 4.24 5.94 7.00
N PRO A 39 5.30 6.53 7.58
CA PRO A 39 6.48 5.78 8.00
C PRO A 39 6.18 4.64 8.99
N ALA A 40 6.87 3.52 8.81
CA ALA A 40 6.85 2.41 9.75
C ALA A 40 7.46 2.82 11.09
N LYS A 41 7.13 2.07 12.15
CA LYS A 41 7.83 2.17 13.44
C LYS A 41 9.24 1.56 13.39
N LYS A 42 9.47 0.65 12.44
CA LYS A 42 10.68 -0.16 12.34
C LYS A 42 11.56 0.36 11.21
N PHE A 43 12.86 0.10 11.37
CA PHE A 43 13.88 0.37 10.38
C PHE A 43 14.54 -0.96 9.99
N LEU A 44 15.02 -1.04 8.75
CA LEU A 44 15.80 -2.14 8.25
C LEU A 44 17.23 -2.10 8.85
N PRO A 45 18.00 -3.20 8.78
CA PRO A 45 19.38 -3.23 9.28
C PRO A 45 20.32 -2.20 8.64
N ASP A 46 20.01 -1.76 7.41
CA ASP A 46 20.76 -0.73 6.68
C ASP A 46 20.35 0.72 7.04
N GLY A 47 19.39 0.89 7.96
CA GLY A 47 18.93 2.19 8.44
C GLY A 47 17.75 2.79 7.66
N ARG A 48 17.31 2.19 6.56
CA ARG A 48 16.09 2.66 5.84
C ARG A 48 14.84 2.39 6.66
N ASN A 49 13.78 3.17 6.47
CA ASN A 49 12.48 2.88 7.09
C ASN A 49 11.91 1.57 6.50
N ALA A 50 11.22 0.75 7.30
CA ALA A 50 10.67 -0.51 6.81
C ALA A 50 9.55 -0.31 5.77
N HIS A 51 8.84 0.82 5.79
CA HIS A 51 8.00 1.24 4.67
C HIS A 51 8.91 1.98 3.67
N LEU A 52 9.27 1.29 2.60
CA LEU A 52 10.16 1.80 1.55
C LEU A 52 9.43 2.76 0.61
N ILE A 53 8.12 2.58 0.44
CA ILE A 53 7.27 3.40 -0.41
C ILE A 53 6.24 4.10 0.47
N VAL A 54 6.52 5.35 0.83
CA VAL A 54 5.63 6.20 1.63
C VAL A 54 5.01 7.25 0.71
N GLU A 55 4.00 6.82 -0.04
CA GLU A 55 3.39 7.63 -1.10
C GLU A 55 1.87 7.71 -0.96
N ASN A 56 1.30 8.81 -1.44
CA ASN A 56 -0.13 9.11 -1.32
C ASN A 56 -0.98 8.40 -2.40
N PRO A 57 -2.32 8.39 -2.27
CA PRO A 57 -3.22 7.81 -3.27
C PRO A 57 -2.98 8.28 -4.70
N GLY A 58 -2.57 9.54 -4.90
CA GLY A 58 -2.26 10.10 -6.23
C GLY A 58 -1.09 9.40 -6.94
N TRP A 59 -0.20 8.75 -6.18
CA TRP A 59 0.90 7.95 -6.72
C TRP A 59 0.49 6.48 -6.89
N TRP A 60 -0.20 5.91 -5.90
CA TRP A 60 -0.61 4.50 -5.91
C TRP A 60 -1.70 4.19 -6.94
N LYS A 61 -2.74 5.02 -7.01
CA LYS A 61 -3.90 4.80 -7.90
C LYS A 61 -3.50 4.57 -9.36
N PRO A 62 -2.71 5.46 -10.01
CA PRO A 62 -2.34 5.26 -11.42
C PRO A 62 -1.47 4.01 -11.63
N LEU A 63 -0.66 3.60 -10.66
CA LEU A 63 0.13 2.36 -10.75
C LEU A 63 -0.76 1.11 -10.67
N LEU A 64 -1.71 1.10 -9.74
CA LEU A 64 -2.69 0.01 -9.63
C LEU A 64 -3.53 -0.10 -10.90
N GLU A 65 -4.03 1.02 -11.44
CA GLU A 65 -4.81 1.05 -12.70
C GLU A 65 -3.98 0.60 -13.90
N LYS A 66 -2.67 0.88 -13.91
CA LYS A 66 -1.76 0.49 -15.02
C LYS A 66 -1.41 -0.99 -15.01
N TYR A 67 -1.20 -1.58 -13.84
CA TYR A 67 -0.61 -2.93 -13.72
C TYR A 67 -1.60 -4.02 -13.31
N ILE A 68 -2.80 -3.66 -12.87
CA ILE A 68 -3.86 -4.61 -12.50
C ILE A 68 -5.03 -4.44 -13.46
N GLY A 69 -5.35 -5.50 -14.21
CA GLY A 69 -6.40 -5.54 -15.22
C GLY A 69 -7.78 -5.68 -14.61
N GLY A 70 -8.27 -4.63 -13.96
CA GLY A 70 -9.60 -4.53 -13.37
C GLY A 70 -10.01 -3.08 -13.11
N LYS A 71 -11.23 -2.87 -12.64
CA LYS A 71 -11.75 -1.54 -12.30
C LYS A 71 -11.63 -1.30 -10.80
N ILE A 72 -11.03 -0.18 -10.40
CA ILE A 72 -11.15 0.30 -9.02
C ILE A 72 -12.61 0.69 -8.79
N VAL A 73 -13.32 -0.08 -7.97
CA VAL A 73 -14.74 0.15 -7.62
C VAL A 73 -14.90 0.91 -6.31
N HIS A 74 -13.88 0.88 -5.47
CA HIS A 74 -13.82 1.64 -4.23
C HIS A 74 -12.38 2.05 -3.95
N HIS A 75 -12.19 3.30 -3.51
CA HIS A 75 -10.95 3.71 -2.90
C HIS A 75 -11.19 4.81 -1.87
N GLU A 76 -10.44 4.77 -0.78
CA GLU A 76 -10.55 5.71 0.33
C GLU A 76 -9.16 6.05 0.86
N PHE A 77 -8.94 7.33 1.15
CA PHE A 77 -7.77 7.77 1.90
C PHE A 77 -8.16 8.07 3.34
N SER A 78 -7.58 7.33 4.27
CA SER A 78 -7.87 7.45 5.69
C SER A 78 -6.71 8.15 6.38
N GLU A 79 -6.91 9.41 6.73
CA GLU A 79 -5.97 10.19 7.53
C GLU A 79 -6.16 9.88 9.01
N LYS A 80 -5.12 9.30 9.61
CA LYS A 80 -5.14 8.86 11.01
C LYS A 80 -3.81 9.16 11.65
N THR A 81 -3.83 9.22 12.98
CA THR A 81 -2.62 9.37 13.78
C THR A 81 -2.44 8.19 14.72
N ARG A 82 -1.22 8.04 15.22
CA ARG A 82 -0.88 7.13 16.32
C ARG A 82 -0.03 7.89 17.33
N THR A 83 -0.21 7.60 18.59
CA THR A 83 0.63 8.15 19.66
C THR A 83 1.63 7.09 20.12
N ASP A 84 2.89 7.45 20.27
CA ASP A 84 3.91 6.55 20.82
C ASP A 84 3.92 6.57 22.36
N LYS A 85 4.82 5.77 22.96
CA LYS A 85 4.93 5.65 24.42
C LYS A 85 5.39 6.95 25.10
N MET A 86 5.99 7.87 24.35
CA MET A 86 6.45 9.17 24.85
C MET A 86 5.40 10.28 24.66
N GLY A 87 4.22 9.93 24.13
CA GLY A 87 3.16 10.90 23.86
C GLY A 87 3.32 11.65 22.54
N VAL A 88 4.31 11.30 21.71
CA VAL A 88 4.51 11.96 20.41
C VAL A 88 3.50 11.41 19.41
N VAL A 89 2.85 12.32 18.68
CA VAL A 89 1.84 11.99 17.67
C VAL A 89 2.51 11.84 16.31
N HIS A 90 2.26 10.71 15.65
CA HIS A 90 2.81 10.36 14.35
C HIS A 90 1.68 10.08 13.35
N PRO A 91 1.87 10.37 12.05
CA PRO A 91 0.91 9.98 11.02
C PRO A 91 0.82 8.45 10.91
N ASN A 92 -0.37 7.96 10.56
CA ASN A 92 -0.69 6.55 10.38
C ASN A 92 -1.74 6.37 9.28
N ASN A 93 -1.53 7.09 8.18
CA ASN A 93 -2.45 7.19 7.06
C ASN A 93 -2.48 5.88 6.27
N LYS A 94 -3.66 5.55 5.72
CA LYS A 94 -3.86 4.35 4.92
C LYS A 94 -4.60 4.67 3.63
N TYR A 95 -4.21 3.98 2.55
CA TYR A 95 -4.94 3.96 1.29
C TYR A 95 -5.63 2.61 1.14
N ILE A 96 -6.95 2.64 1.06
CA ILE A 96 -7.81 1.46 0.93
C ILE A 96 -8.30 1.39 -0.52
N VAL A 97 -8.18 0.22 -1.17
CA VAL A 97 -8.57 0.05 -2.58
C VAL A 97 -9.26 -1.30 -2.77
N VAL A 98 -10.33 -1.29 -3.56
CA VAL A 98 -10.99 -2.50 -4.06
C VAL A 98 -11.01 -2.48 -5.58
N ILE A 99 -10.48 -3.53 -6.19
CA ILE A 99 -10.44 -3.73 -7.63
C ILE A 99 -11.30 -4.95 -8.00
N GLU A 100 -12.20 -4.78 -8.97
CA GLU A 100 -13.02 -5.86 -9.52
C GLU A 100 -12.62 -6.18 -10.96
N LYS A 101 -12.64 -7.48 -11.30
CA LYS A 101 -12.43 -8.03 -12.65
C LYS A 101 -13.73 -8.55 -13.23
#